data_AF-A0A532DRZ6-F1
#
_entry.id   AF-A0A532DRZ6-F1
#
_cell.length_a   1.000
_cell.length_b   1.000
_cell.length_c   1.000
_cell.angle_alpha   90.00
_cell.angle_beta   90.00
_cell.angle_gamma   90.00
#
_symmetry.space_group_name_H-M   'P 1'
#
loop_
_entity.id
_entity.type
_entity.pdbx_description
1 polymer ?
#
loop_
_entity_poly.entity_id
_entity_poly.type
_entity_poly.pdbx_seq_one_letter_code
_entity_poly.pdbx_strand_id
1 'polypeptide(L)'
;MRRQIGLIITRRGVVDRVIVGTGHSLDLTAVGQSRLGQRSLRGVRLVHTHLHDEPLNQEDLTDLALLRLDLIAAIGLGATGAPDHLYIAHLVPPNGAGRVCEVLPPSSVHGCEMDCEQFVAGLEDELSRLTRSQAVNGGQEAAMLISASMRSRQEQEGRLAELSELATSAGLRVLAQVSQRVADINPKYLLGSGKLKEVVIMALQRGADLLVFDQDLTPAQVRAITDLTEMKILDRTQVILDIFARRAHSREGKLQVELAQLRYLLPRLAGGGTAMSRLGGGIGGRGPGETKLETDRRRVRDRIAHLERELSAFVQ
;
A
#
# COMPACT_ATOMS: atom_id res chain seq x y z
N MET A 1 -19.27 -6.35 27.26
CA MET A 1 -18.79 -5.47 26.18
C MET A 1 -19.18 -6.10 24.85
N ARG A 2 -19.98 -5.44 24.00
CA ARG A 2 -20.30 -5.90 22.64
C ARG A 2 -19.30 -5.28 21.66
N ARG A 3 -18.08 -5.79 21.65
CA ARG A 3 -17.00 -5.30 20.78
C ARG A 3 -16.30 -6.48 20.16
N GLN A 4 -15.96 -6.35 18.88
CA GLN A 4 -15.11 -7.32 18.22
C GLN A 4 -13.68 -7.21 18.75
N ILE A 5 -12.99 -8.34 18.84
CA ILE A 5 -11.56 -8.41 19.15
C ILE A 5 -10.88 -8.97 17.91
N GLY A 6 -9.83 -8.29 17.46
CA GLY A 6 -8.96 -8.70 16.37
C GLY A 6 -7.55 -8.96 16.85
N LEU A 7 -6.91 -9.97 16.29
CA LEU A 7 -5.52 -10.34 16.51
C LEU A 7 -4.77 -10.26 15.19
N ILE A 8 -3.68 -9.50 15.16
CA ILE A 8 -2.72 -9.55 14.07
C ILE A 8 -1.65 -10.57 14.45
N ILE A 9 -1.55 -11.63 13.66
CA ILE A 9 -0.68 -12.76 13.93
C ILE A 9 0.34 -12.87 12.80
N THR A 10 1.61 -12.96 13.17
CA THR A 10 2.71 -13.19 12.21
C THR A 10 2.67 -14.62 11.68
N ARG A 11 3.39 -14.90 10.57
CA ARG A 11 3.50 -16.26 10.04
C ARG A 11 3.95 -17.30 11.05
N ARG A 12 4.84 -16.92 11.98
CA ARG A 12 5.35 -17.77 13.06
C ARG A 12 4.34 -18.03 14.19
N GLY A 13 3.11 -17.52 14.08
CA GLY A 13 2.07 -17.67 15.11
C GLY A 13 2.19 -16.69 16.28
N VAL A 14 3.16 -15.77 16.26
CA VAL A 14 3.29 -14.74 17.30
C VAL A 14 2.22 -13.67 17.09
N VAL A 15 1.47 -13.35 18.14
CA VAL A 15 0.53 -12.21 18.17
C VAL A 15 1.35 -10.93 18.19
N ASP A 16 1.34 -10.21 17.07
CA ASP A 16 1.98 -8.90 16.94
C ASP A 16 1.16 -7.85 17.69
N ARG A 17 -0.17 -7.87 17.52
CA ARG A 17 -1.08 -6.85 18.07
C ARG A 17 -2.47 -7.40 18.39
N VAL A 18 -3.09 -6.76 19.38
CA VAL A 18 -4.51 -6.93 19.73
C VAL A 18 -5.24 -5.63 19.40
N ILE A 19 -6.39 -5.75 18.75
CA ILE A 19 -7.24 -4.65 18.29
C ILE A 19 -8.61 -4.85 18.92
N VAL A 20 -9.17 -3.79 19.52
CA VAL A 20 -10.52 -3.79 20.05
C VAL A 20 -11.37 -2.87 19.18
N GLY A 21 -12.30 -3.47 18.45
CA GLY A 21 -13.15 -2.77 17.50
C GLY A 21 -14.45 -2.24 18.10
N THR A 22 -15.36 -1.93 17.19
CA THR A 22 -16.76 -1.65 17.48
C THR A 22 -17.57 -2.94 17.42
N GLY A 23 -18.90 -2.83 17.38
CA GLY A 23 -19.76 -4.00 17.15
C GLY A 23 -19.69 -4.55 15.72
N HIS A 24 -19.23 -3.74 14.76
CA HIS A 24 -19.35 -4.03 13.33
C HIS A 24 -18.06 -3.87 12.54
N SER A 25 -17.00 -3.31 13.14
CA SER A 25 -15.75 -3.03 12.43
C SER A 25 -14.52 -3.01 13.35
N LEU A 26 -13.36 -3.25 12.75
CA LEU A 26 -12.05 -3.12 13.38
C LEU A 26 -11.29 -1.94 12.76
N ASP A 27 -10.64 -1.12 13.59
CA ASP A 27 -9.73 -0.11 13.08
C ASP A 27 -8.35 -0.73 12.80
N LEU A 28 -8.08 -1.01 11.52
CA LEU A 28 -6.84 -1.61 11.06
C LEU A 28 -5.81 -0.61 10.55
N THR A 29 -6.04 0.70 10.70
CA THR A 29 -5.12 1.75 10.19
C THR A 29 -3.69 1.58 10.70
N ALA A 30 -3.54 1.11 11.93
CA ALA A 30 -2.23 0.93 12.52
C ALA A 30 -1.49 -0.31 11.96
N VAL A 31 -2.18 -1.25 11.30
CA VAL A 31 -1.56 -2.42 10.64
C VAL A 31 -0.75 -1.96 9.43
N GLY A 32 -1.25 -0.94 8.70
CA GLY A 32 -0.60 -0.28 7.54
C GLY A 32 0.81 0.26 7.79
N GLN A 33 1.20 0.48 9.05
CA GLN A 33 2.44 1.17 9.41
C GLN A 33 3.69 0.26 9.42
N SER A 34 3.51 -1.05 9.33
CA SER A 34 4.60 -2.04 9.30
C SER A 34 4.72 -2.62 7.89
N ARG A 35 5.69 -2.14 7.09
CA ARG A 35 6.07 -2.79 5.83
C ARG A 35 7.01 -3.96 6.10
N LEU A 36 6.62 -5.16 5.67
CA LEU A 36 7.47 -6.35 5.66
C LEU A 36 7.91 -6.66 4.21
N GLY A 37 8.80 -5.81 3.67
CA GLY A 37 9.61 -6.13 2.47
C GLY A 37 8.87 -6.28 1.13
N GLN A 38 9.60 -6.76 0.12
CA GLN A 38 9.17 -6.99 -1.28
C GLN A 38 8.29 -8.25 -1.43
N ARG A 39 7.41 -8.55 -0.47
CA ARG A 39 6.55 -9.74 -0.53
C ARG A 39 5.21 -9.42 -1.18
N SER A 40 4.64 -10.43 -1.85
CA SER A 40 3.31 -10.35 -2.45
C SER A 40 2.18 -10.32 -1.41
N LEU A 41 2.46 -10.69 -0.17
CA LEU A 41 1.54 -10.61 0.96
C LEU A 41 2.24 -9.96 2.15
N ARG A 42 1.46 -9.40 3.08
CA ARG A 42 1.97 -8.57 4.18
C ARG A 42 2.80 -9.36 5.20
N GLY A 43 2.65 -10.68 5.27
CA GLY A 43 3.35 -11.49 6.28
C GLY A 43 2.62 -11.59 7.62
N VAL A 44 1.39 -11.09 7.68
CA VAL A 44 0.52 -11.16 8.85
C VAL A 44 -0.89 -11.56 8.42
N ARG A 45 -1.59 -12.25 9.31
CA ARG A 45 -3.01 -12.60 9.19
C ARG A 45 -3.82 -11.89 10.27
N LEU A 46 -5.06 -11.56 9.94
CA LEU A 46 -6.03 -11.05 10.90
C LEU A 46 -6.96 -12.18 11.32
N VAL A 47 -7.02 -12.47 12.62
CA VAL A 47 -8.04 -13.35 13.19
C VAL A 47 -8.91 -12.51 14.11
N HIS A 48 -10.21 -12.45 13.87
CA HIS A 48 -11.13 -11.64 14.67
C HIS A 48 -12.42 -12.37 15.01
N THR A 49 -13.23 -11.75 15.87
CA THR A 49 -14.52 -12.27 16.29
C THR A 49 -15.65 -11.52 15.59
N HIS A 50 -16.67 -12.24 15.12
CA HIS A 50 -17.99 -11.68 14.85
C HIS A 50 -18.88 -11.87 16.07
N LEU A 51 -19.71 -10.87 16.40
CA LEU A 51 -20.57 -10.93 17.59
C LEU A 51 -21.75 -11.90 17.41
N HIS A 52 -21.98 -12.32 16.18
CA HIS A 52 -22.94 -13.33 15.76
C HIS A 52 -22.22 -14.34 14.86
N ASP A 53 -22.84 -15.51 14.68
CA ASP A 53 -22.36 -16.51 13.73
C ASP A 53 -22.72 -16.09 12.30
N GLU A 54 -21.90 -15.20 11.75
CA GLU A 54 -22.12 -14.56 10.46
C GLU A 54 -20.85 -14.58 9.60
N PRO A 55 -20.97 -14.73 8.26
CA PRO A 55 -19.83 -14.77 7.36
C PRO A 55 -19.08 -13.43 7.31
N LEU A 56 -17.87 -13.47 6.73
CA LEU A 56 -17.08 -12.29 6.41
C LEU A 56 -17.89 -11.30 5.56
N ASN A 57 -17.90 -10.04 5.97
CA ASN A 57 -18.61 -8.96 5.30
C ASN A 57 -17.73 -8.26 4.26
N GLN A 58 -18.30 -7.28 3.55
CA GLN A 58 -17.55 -6.55 2.50
C GLN A 58 -16.39 -5.71 3.05
N GLU A 59 -16.47 -5.20 4.28
CA GLU A 59 -15.40 -4.46 4.93
C GLU A 59 -14.19 -5.37 5.20
N ASP A 60 -14.44 -6.58 5.71
CA ASP A 60 -13.41 -7.60 5.94
C ASP A 60 -12.64 -7.96 4.66
N LEU A 61 -13.38 -8.22 3.57
CA LEU A 61 -12.79 -8.55 2.27
C LEU A 61 -12.03 -7.36 1.66
N THR A 62 -12.53 -6.15 1.89
CA THR A 62 -11.86 -4.93 1.44
C THR A 62 -10.56 -4.73 2.19
N ASP A 63 -10.55 -4.89 3.50
CA ASP A 63 -9.35 -4.73 4.32
C ASP A 63 -8.30 -5.82 4.03
N LEU A 64 -8.73 -7.07 3.82
CA LEU A 64 -7.89 -8.15 3.32
C LEU A 64 -7.14 -7.74 2.04
N ALA A 65 -7.87 -7.20 1.06
CA ALA A 65 -7.31 -6.77 -0.23
C ALA A 65 -6.40 -5.54 -0.10
N LEU A 66 -6.86 -4.49 0.57
CA LEU A 66 -6.13 -3.23 0.69
C LEU A 66 -4.81 -3.38 1.46
N LEU A 67 -4.86 -4.11 2.57
CA LEU A 67 -3.68 -4.35 3.43
C LEU A 67 -2.84 -5.53 2.95
N ARG A 68 -3.31 -6.25 1.91
CA ARG A 68 -2.70 -7.49 1.38
C ARG A 68 -2.38 -8.51 2.47
N LEU A 69 -3.30 -8.72 3.40
CA LEU A 69 -3.10 -9.68 4.50
C LEU A 69 -2.87 -11.09 3.93
N ASP A 70 -2.12 -11.91 4.64
CA ASP A 70 -1.90 -13.30 4.25
C ASP A 70 -3.24 -14.06 4.18
N LEU A 71 -4.12 -13.79 5.15
CA LEU A 71 -5.53 -14.20 5.19
C LEU A 71 -6.27 -13.38 6.26
N ILE A 72 -7.60 -13.43 6.21
CA ILE A 72 -8.50 -12.99 7.28
C ILE A 72 -9.34 -14.17 7.75
N ALA A 73 -9.55 -14.29 9.06
CA ALA A 73 -10.40 -15.30 9.65
C ALA A 73 -11.32 -14.71 10.72
N ALA A 74 -12.63 -14.90 10.57
CA ALA A 74 -13.63 -14.52 11.57
C ALA A 74 -14.13 -15.74 12.34
N ILE A 75 -14.14 -15.64 13.66
CA ILE A 75 -14.74 -16.60 14.58
C ILE A 75 -16.15 -16.10 14.89
N GLY A 76 -17.16 -16.81 14.40
CA GLY A 76 -18.57 -16.58 14.72
C GLY A 76 -18.89 -16.99 16.16
N LEU A 77 -19.75 -16.23 16.81
CA LEU A 77 -20.20 -16.50 18.17
C LEU A 77 -21.67 -16.94 18.15
N GLY A 78 -21.94 -18.14 18.69
CA GLY A 78 -23.29 -18.66 18.87
C GLY A 78 -24.07 -17.92 19.95
N ALA A 79 -25.34 -18.27 20.14
CA ALA A 79 -26.24 -17.60 21.09
C ALA A 79 -25.76 -17.59 22.55
N THR A 80 -24.91 -18.56 22.93
CA THR A 80 -24.31 -18.68 24.26
C THR A 80 -23.00 -17.88 24.41
N GLY A 81 -22.51 -17.27 23.32
CA GLY A 81 -21.21 -16.62 23.25
C GLY A 81 -20.04 -17.58 23.03
N ALA A 82 -20.30 -18.88 22.85
CA ALA A 82 -19.28 -19.85 22.47
C ALA A 82 -18.90 -19.69 20.98
N PRO A 83 -17.63 -19.91 20.61
CA PRO A 83 -17.22 -20.02 19.22
C PRO A 83 -18.00 -21.12 18.49
N ASP A 84 -18.44 -20.83 17.27
CA ASP A 84 -19.17 -21.79 16.43
C ASP A 84 -18.42 -22.01 15.10
N HIS A 85 -18.69 -21.19 14.09
CA HIS A 85 -18.02 -21.30 12.80
C HIS A 85 -16.79 -20.41 12.68
N LEU A 86 -15.85 -20.89 11.88
CA LEU A 86 -14.68 -20.19 11.38
C LEU A 86 -14.90 -19.88 9.90
N TYR A 87 -14.87 -18.59 9.57
CA TYR A 87 -14.96 -18.08 8.22
C TYR A 87 -13.59 -17.54 7.80
N ILE A 88 -13.05 -18.04 6.68
CA ILE A 88 -11.70 -17.69 6.23
C ILE A 88 -11.79 -17.13 4.82
N ALA A 89 -11.05 -16.05 4.57
CA ALA A 89 -10.80 -15.57 3.22
C ALA A 89 -9.32 -15.27 2.98
N HIS A 90 -8.88 -15.41 1.74
CA HIS A 90 -7.53 -15.10 1.31
C HIS A 90 -7.55 -14.39 -0.04
N LEU A 91 -6.44 -13.74 -0.40
CA LEU A 91 -6.29 -13.17 -1.73
C LEU A 91 -6.18 -14.28 -2.77
N VAL A 92 -6.65 -14.00 -3.97
CA VAL A 92 -6.40 -14.84 -5.14
C VAL A 92 -5.58 -14.08 -6.16
N PRO A 93 -4.78 -14.78 -6.98
CA PRO A 93 -4.06 -14.13 -8.05
C PRO A 93 -5.00 -13.50 -9.08
N PRO A 94 -4.55 -12.46 -9.83
CA PRO A 94 -5.33 -11.87 -10.91
C PRO A 94 -5.84 -12.94 -11.86
N ASN A 95 -7.15 -12.94 -12.08
CA ASN A 95 -7.85 -13.98 -12.82
C ASN A 95 -8.87 -13.35 -13.78
N GLY A 96 -9.28 -14.11 -14.80
CA GLY A 96 -10.24 -13.64 -15.80
C GLY A 96 -11.62 -13.28 -15.24
N ALA A 97 -11.95 -13.74 -14.02
CA ALA A 97 -13.20 -13.43 -13.34
C ALA A 97 -13.14 -12.12 -12.51
N GLY A 98 -11.98 -11.47 -12.41
CA GLY A 98 -11.81 -10.24 -11.63
C GLY A 98 -12.05 -10.42 -10.13
N ARG A 99 -11.92 -11.65 -9.59
CA ARG A 99 -12.00 -11.87 -8.13
C ARG A 99 -10.68 -11.47 -7.49
N VAL A 100 -10.73 -10.76 -6.36
CA VAL A 100 -9.54 -10.39 -5.56
C VAL A 100 -9.37 -11.31 -4.35
N CYS A 101 -10.49 -11.78 -3.80
CA CYS A 101 -10.51 -12.63 -2.62
C CYS A 101 -11.35 -13.88 -2.90
N GLU A 102 -11.01 -14.97 -2.21
CA GLU A 102 -11.79 -16.20 -2.14
C GLU A 102 -12.15 -16.47 -0.69
N VAL A 103 -13.42 -16.83 -0.45
CA VAL A 103 -13.95 -17.20 0.86
C VAL A 103 -14.07 -18.72 0.89
N LEU A 104 -13.40 -19.35 1.85
CA LEU A 104 -13.47 -20.79 2.05
C LEU A 104 -14.83 -21.19 2.63
N PRO A 105 -15.30 -22.44 2.40
CA PRO A 105 -16.48 -22.95 3.06
C PRO A 105 -16.38 -22.80 4.59
N PRO A 106 -17.47 -22.41 5.29
CA PRO A 106 -17.48 -22.34 6.75
C PRO A 106 -17.08 -23.68 7.36
N SER A 107 -16.26 -23.63 8.40
CA SER A 107 -15.79 -24.82 9.13
C SER A 107 -16.00 -24.63 10.62
N SER A 108 -16.04 -25.71 11.40
CA SER A 108 -16.05 -25.58 12.86
C SER A 108 -14.70 -25.06 13.35
N VAL A 109 -14.72 -24.09 14.26
CA VAL A 109 -13.49 -23.57 14.92
C VAL A 109 -12.69 -24.70 15.56
N HIS A 110 -13.36 -25.72 16.09
CA HIS A 110 -12.73 -26.86 16.76
C HIS A 110 -12.13 -27.90 15.81
N GLY A 111 -12.54 -27.90 14.54
CA GLY A 111 -12.12 -28.86 13.53
C GLY A 111 -11.21 -28.28 12.45
N CYS A 112 -10.70 -27.05 12.64
CA CYS A 112 -9.83 -26.41 11.65
C CYS A 112 -8.41 -27.01 11.71
N GLU A 113 -8.05 -27.79 10.69
CA GLU A 113 -6.73 -28.41 10.54
C GLU A 113 -5.82 -27.66 9.55
N MET A 114 -6.12 -26.39 9.27
CA MET A 114 -5.39 -25.63 8.24
C MET A 114 -3.93 -25.36 8.66
N ASP A 115 -2.98 -25.95 7.92
CA ASP A 115 -1.57 -25.54 7.97
C ASP A 115 -1.41 -24.17 7.28
N CYS A 116 -1.49 -23.12 8.10
CA CYS A 116 -1.38 -21.74 7.64
C CYS A 116 -0.02 -21.44 6.99
N GLU A 117 1.06 -22.08 7.44
CA GLU A 117 2.40 -21.80 6.91
C GLU A 117 2.52 -22.36 5.50
N GLN A 118 2.13 -23.62 5.31
CA GLN A 118 2.12 -24.25 4.00
C GLN A 118 1.16 -23.55 3.03
N PHE A 119 -0.05 -23.20 3.51
CA PHE A 119 -1.05 -22.50 2.71
C PHE A 119 -0.53 -21.16 2.19
N VAL A 120 0.00 -20.31 3.09
CA VAL A 120 0.49 -18.98 2.73
C VAL A 120 1.72 -19.07 1.81
N ALA A 121 2.61 -20.04 2.04
CA ALA A 121 3.75 -20.27 1.16
C ALA A 121 3.30 -20.63 -0.27
N GLY A 122 2.31 -21.52 -0.41
CA GLY A 122 1.74 -21.88 -1.71
C GLY A 122 1.09 -20.68 -2.43
N LEU A 123 0.31 -19.88 -1.68
CA LEU A 123 -0.34 -18.68 -2.22
C LEU A 123 0.68 -17.61 -2.65
N GLU A 124 1.72 -17.38 -1.86
CA GLU A 124 2.80 -16.46 -2.23
C GLU A 124 3.53 -16.92 -3.50
N ASP A 125 3.79 -18.21 -3.65
CA ASP A 125 4.43 -18.77 -4.83
C ASP A 125 3.56 -18.60 -6.07
N GLU A 126 2.25 -18.76 -5.95
CA GLU A 126 1.30 -18.48 -7.04
C GLU A 126 1.28 -17.00 -7.43
N LEU A 127 1.09 -16.10 -6.45
CA LEU A 127 1.11 -14.65 -6.66
C LEU A 127 2.44 -14.18 -7.28
N SER A 128 3.55 -14.67 -6.75
CA SER A 128 4.90 -14.27 -7.19
C SER A 128 5.25 -14.84 -8.56
N ARG A 129 4.69 -15.97 -8.98
CA ARG A 129 4.91 -16.51 -10.33
C ARG A 129 4.30 -15.61 -11.40
N LEU A 130 3.12 -15.04 -11.16
CA LEU A 130 2.48 -14.10 -12.09
C LEU A 130 3.24 -12.78 -12.20
N THR A 131 3.75 -12.24 -11.08
CA THR A 131 4.58 -11.04 -11.11
C THR A 131 5.93 -11.32 -11.80
N ARG A 132 6.56 -12.47 -11.54
CA ARG A 132 7.84 -12.85 -12.16
C ARG A 132 7.71 -13.15 -13.65
N SER A 133 6.64 -13.80 -14.11
CA SER A 133 6.45 -14.04 -15.55
C SER A 133 6.30 -12.74 -16.34
N GLN A 134 5.75 -11.69 -15.72
CA GLN A 134 5.76 -10.35 -16.27
C GLN A 134 7.18 -9.74 -16.25
N ALA A 135 7.90 -9.81 -15.14
CA ALA A 135 9.25 -9.23 -15.02
C ALA A 135 10.31 -9.91 -15.90
N VAL A 136 10.31 -11.25 -16.04
CA VAL A 136 11.28 -12.02 -16.82
C VAL A 136 11.17 -11.75 -18.33
N ASN A 137 9.99 -11.36 -18.80
CA ASN A 137 9.78 -10.92 -20.19
C ASN A 137 10.18 -9.46 -20.44
N GLY A 138 11.02 -8.87 -19.58
CA GLY A 138 11.35 -7.44 -19.62
C GLY A 138 10.15 -6.55 -19.35
N GLY A 139 9.13 -7.07 -18.65
CA GLY A 139 7.83 -6.44 -18.49
C GLY A 139 7.91 -5.12 -17.74
N GLN A 140 7.37 -4.10 -18.39
CA GLN A 140 7.07 -2.80 -17.79
C GLN A 140 6.11 -2.97 -16.61
N GLU A 141 6.40 -2.32 -15.47
CA GLU A 141 5.48 -2.26 -14.33
C GLU A 141 4.11 -1.76 -14.82
N ALA A 142 3.04 -2.42 -14.38
CA ALA A 142 1.69 -2.17 -14.86
C ALA A 142 1.01 -1.08 -14.00
N ALA A 143 0.61 0.02 -14.61
CA ALA A 143 0.09 1.19 -13.91
C ALA A 143 -1.42 1.38 -14.13
N MET A 144 -2.10 1.83 -13.07
CA MET A 144 -3.43 2.43 -13.16
C MET A 144 -3.32 3.94 -12.97
N LEU A 145 -3.80 4.71 -13.95
CA LEU A 145 -3.78 6.17 -13.87
C LEU A 145 -5.02 6.70 -13.16
N ILE A 146 -4.85 7.72 -12.33
CA ILE A 146 -5.91 8.29 -11.50
C ILE A 146 -5.88 9.81 -11.64
N SER A 147 -7.03 10.41 -11.90
CA SER A 147 -7.20 11.86 -11.86
C SER A 147 -8.43 12.23 -11.04
N ALA A 148 -8.25 13.14 -10.09
CA ALA A 148 -9.33 13.84 -9.41
C ALA A 148 -9.21 15.34 -9.70
N SER A 149 -10.22 15.94 -10.32
CA SER A 149 -10.13 17.34 -10.72
C SER A 149 -11.46 18.07 -10.70
N MET A 150 -11.40 19.38 -10.48
CA MET A 150 -12.52 20.31 -10.66
C MET A 150 -12.67 20.77 -12.12
N ARG A 151 -11.71 20.42 -12.99
CA ARG A 151 -11.66 20.83 -14.40
C ARG A 151 -12.83 20.27 -15.20
N SER A 152 -13.01 20.82 -16.41
CA SER A 152 -13.90 20.24 -17.41
C SER A 152 -13.46 18.80 -17.74
N ARG A 153 -14.43 17.96 -18.12
CA ARG A 153 -14.16 16.57 -18.49
C ARG A 153 -13.13 16.48 -19.62
N GLN A 154 -13.24 17.34 -20.62
CA GLN A 154 -12.34 17.38 -21.77
C GLN A 154 -10.89 17.72 -21.37
N GLU A 155 -10.69 18.72 -20.49
CA GLU A 155 -9.36 19.02 -19.98
C GLU A 155 -8.78 17.86 -19.16
N GLN A 156 -9.61 17.22 -18.34
CA GLN A 156 -9.17 16.10 -17.50
C GLN A 156 -8.76 14.89 -18.34
N GLU A 157 -9.53 14.56 -19.37
CA GLU A 157 -9.22 13.51 -20.33
C GLU A 157 -7.93 13.82 -21.11
N GLY A 158 -7.74 15.06 -21.56
CA GLY A 158 -6.50 15.49 -22.23
C GLY A 158 -5.26 15.35 -21.33
N ARG A 159 -5.37 15.73 -20.06
CA ARG A 159 -4.27 15.56 -19.08
C ARG A 159 -3.96 14.10 -18.78
N LEU A 160 -4.98 13.25 -18.71
CA LEU A 160 -4.79 11.80 -18.52
C LEU A 160 -4.15 11.13 -19.74
N ALA A 161 -4.52 11.57 -20.96
CA ALA A 161 -3.86 11.13 -22.17
C ALA A 161 -2.36 11.48 -22.16
N GLU A 162 -2.03 12.73 -21.82
CA GLU A 162 -0.64 13.17 -21.64
C GLU A 162 0.09 12.35 -20.55
N LEU A 163 -0.54 12.13 -19.39
CA LEU A 163 0.03 11.31 -18.33
C LEU A 163 0.28 9.87 -18.79
N SER A 164 -0.57 9.33 -19.66
CA SER A 164 -0.39 8.00 -20.26
C SER A 164 0.86 7.93 -21.12
N GLU A 165 1.13 8.97 -21.91
CA GLU A 165 2.35 9.08 -22.71
C GLU A 165 3.60 9.23 -21.83
N LEU A 166 3.50 10.02 -20.76
CA LEU A 166 4.57 10.16 -19.76
C LEU A 166 4.86 8.82 -19.08
N ALA A 167 3.83 8.11 -18.61
CA ALA A 167 3.98 6.81 -17.98
C ALA A 167 4.63 5.79 -18.93
N THR A 168 4.21 5.76 -20.19
CA THR A 168 4.81 4.90 -21.22
C THR A 168 6.29 5.26 -21.44
N SER A 169 6.62 6.55 -21.49
CA SER A 169 8.00 7.04 -21.59
C SER A 169 8.85 6.69 -20.37
N ALA A 170 8.22 6.57 -19.19
CA ALA A 170 8.83 6.11 -17.95
C ALA A 170 8.96 4.57 -17.88
N GLY A 171 8.57 3.85 -18.94
CA GLY A 171 8.62 2.39 -19.01
C GLY A 171 7.53 1.70 -18.19
N LEU A 172 6.37 2.34 -18.04
CA LEU A 172 5.18 1.77 -17.39
C LEU A 172 4.16 1.34 -18.45
N ARG A 173 3.44 0.25 -18.18
CA ARG A 173 2.34 -0.24 -19.02
C ARG A 173 1.01 0.18 -18.44
N VAL A 174 0.29 1.08 -19.11
CA VAL A 174 -1.00 1.59 -18.62
C VAL A 174 -2.11 0.56 -18.83
N LEU A 175 -2.72 0.08 -17.74
CA LEU A 175 -3.82 -0.90 -17.77
C LEU A 175 -5.20 -0.27 -17.84
N ALA A 176 -5.36 0.88 -17.20
CA ALA A 176 -6.63 1.56 -17.02
C ALA A 176 -6.41 3.01 -16.60
N GLN A 177 -7.44 3.82 -16.80
CA GLN A 177 -7.50 5.19 -16.34
C GLN A 177 -8.80 5.40 -15.57
N VAL A 178 -8.72 6.08 -14.43
CA VAL A 178 -9.88 6.47 -13.62
C VAL A 178 -9.87 7.98 -13.47
N SER A 179 -10.92 8.62 -13.99
CA SER A 179 -11.17 10.05 -13.81
C SER A 179 -12.38 10.27 -12.91
N GLN A 180 -12.23 11.07 -11.86
CA GLN A 180 -13.34 11.59 -11.08
C GLN A 180 -13.37 13.11 -11.16
N ARG A 181 -14.52 13.67 -11.56
CA ARG A 181 -14.77 15.09 -11.37
C ARG A 181 -15.26 15.33 -9.94
N VAL A 182 -14.62 16.24 -9.23
CA VAL A 182 -14.95 16.59 -7.85
C VAL A 182 -15.30 18.07 -7.76
N ALA A 183 -16.17 18.43 -6.81
CA ALA A 183 -16.47 19.83 -6.52
C ALA A 183 -15.34 20.50 -5.73
N ASP A 184 -14.70 19.73 -4.85
CA ASP A 184 -13.50 20.11 -4.11
C ASP A 184 -12.61 18.87 -3.92
N ILE A 185 -11.29 19.08 -3.83
CA ILE A 185 -10.31 18.00 -3.70
C ILE A 185 -10.25 17.57 -2.24
N ASN A 186 -10.34 16.25 -1.99
CA ASN A 186 -10.20 15.76 -0.62
C ASN A 186 -8.76 16.01 -0.12
N PRO A 187 -8.56 16.78 0.97
CA PRO A 187 -7.22 17.13 1.44
C PRO A 187 -6.43 15.92 1.96
N LYS A 188 -7.12 14.83 2.32
CA LYS A 188 -6.50 13.60 2.84
C LYS A 188 -6.17 12.58 1.76
N TYR A 189 -7.05 12.35 0.79
CA TYR A 189 -6.90 11.23 -0.18
C TYR A 189 -6.97 11.65 -1.64
N LEU A 190 -7.10 12.94 -1.94
CA LEU A 190 -7.43 13.49 -3.26
C LEU A 190 -8.84 13.13 -3.75
N LEU A 191 -9.17 11.84 -3.72
CA LEU A 191 -10.49 11.25 -3.90
C LEU A 191 -11.21 11.10 -2.55
N GLY A 192 -12.51 10.76 -2.56
CA GLY A 192 -13.15 10.22 -1.35
C GLY A 192 -12.56 8.87 -0.95
N SER A 193 -12.55 8.52 0.34
CA SER A 193 -11.98 7.24 0.83
C SER A 193 -12.61 6.02 0.16
N GLY A 194 -13.94 5.99 0.04
CA GLY A 194 -14.65 4.90 -0.65
C GLY A 194 -14.20 4.76 -2.10
N LYS A 195 -14.06 5.87 -2.82
CA LYS A 195 -13.60 5.84 -4.21
C LYS A 195 -12.15 5.36 -4.33
N LEU A 196 -11.28 5.80 -3.41
CA LEU A 196 -9.89 5.32 -3.38
C LEU A 196 -9.84 3.81 -3.13
N LYS A 197 -10.65 3.28 -2.19
CA LYS A 197 -10.76 1.83 -1.94
C LYS A 197 -11.21 1.10 -3.21
N GLU A 198 -12.28 1.56 -3.88
CA GLU A 198 -12.74 0.99 -5.16
C GLU A 198 -11.64 0.96 -6.23
N VAL A 199 -10.88 2.04 -6.37
CA VAL A 199 -9.80 2.15 -7.35
C VAL A 199 -8.68 1.16 -7.04
N VAL A 200 -8.29 1.02 -5.77
CA VAL A 200 -7.29 0.02 -5.36
C VAL A 200 -7.77 -1.39 -5.67
N ILE A 201 -9.02 -1.74 -5.35
CA ILE A 201 -9.60 -3.04 -5.67
C ILE A 201 -9.56 -3.28 -7.19
N MET A 202 -10.01 -2.31 -7.99
CA MET A 202 -9.96 -2.40 -9.45
C MET A 202 -8.52 -2.60 -9.96
N ALA A 203 -7.55 -1.93 -9.34
CA ALA A 203 -6.14 -2.05 -9.70
C ALA A 203 -5.62 -3.46 -9.43
N LEU A 204 -5.94 -4.04 -8.27
CA LEU A 204 -5.61 -5.41 -7.92
C LEU A 204 -6.27 -6.43 -8.87
N GLN A 205 -7.55 -6.24 -9.20
CA GLN A 205 -8.29 -7.10 -10.15
C GLN A 205 -7.63 -7.14 -11.53
N ARG A 206 -7.13 -5.99 -11.99
CA ARG A 206 -6.48 -5.85 -13.30
C ARG A 206 -5.01 -6.23 -13.27
N GLY A 207 -4.44 -6.52 -12.10
CA GLY A 207 -3.03 -6.82 -11.93
C GLY A 207 -2.11 -5.62 -12.13
N ALA A 208 -2.52 -4.43 -11.67
CA ALA A 208 -1.64 -3.26 -11.61
C ALA A 208 -0.64 -3.41 -10.45
N ASP A 209 0.61 -3.03 -10.70
CA ASP A 209 1.69 -3.00 -9.70
C ASP A 209 1.68 -1.68 -8.91
N LEU A 210 1.22 -0.60 -9.56
CA LEU A 210 1.25 0.74 -8.98
C LEU A 210 0.07 1.62 -9.43
N LEU A 211 -0.20 2.62 -8.60
CA LEU A 211 -1.14 3.71 -8.88
C LEU A 211 -0.36 4.97 -9.25
N VAL A 212 -0.78 5.65 -10.32
CA VAL A 212 -0.16 6.90 -10.78
C VAL A 212 -1.20 8.01 -10.74
N PHE A 213 -0.96 9.02 -9.91
CA PHE A 213 -1.83 10.17 -9.74
C PHE A 213 -1.43 11.31 -10.68
N ASP A 214 -2.39 11.88 -11.40
CA ASP A 214 -2.20 13.05 -12.27
C ASP A 214 -1.88 14.34 -11.49
N GLN A 215 -2.29 14.40 -10.22
CA GLN A 215 -2.05 15.52 -9.32
C GLN A 215 -0.80 15.23 -8.47
N ASP A 216 -0.02 16.27 -8.18
CA ASP A 216 1.05 16.16 -7.20
C ASP A 216 0.46 15.92 -5.81
N LEU A 217 0.98 14.91 -5.11
CA LEU A 217 0.47 14.54 -3.80
C LEU A 217 1.25 15.24 -2.70
N THR A 218 0.55 15.87 -1.77
CA THR A 218 1.18 16.42 -0.56
C THR A 218 1.76 15.31 0.33
N PRO A 219 2.75 15.59 1.19
CA PRO A 219 3.28 14.59 2.12
C PRO A 219 2.21 13.96 3.03
N ALA A 220 1.15 14.70 3.37
CA ALA A 220 0.03 14.18 4.15
C ALA A 220 -0.83 13.20 3.34
N GLN A 221 -1.10 13.50 2.06
CA GLN A 221 -1.84 12.62 1.17
C GLN A 221 -1.08 11.32 0.89
N VAL A 222 0.23 11.41 0.61
CA VAL A 222 1.08 10.23 0.40
C VAL A 222 1.00 9.28 1.61
N ARG A 223 1.11 9.82 2.83
CA ARG A 223 0.98 9.02 4.07
C ARG A 223 -0.39 8.39 4.18
N ALA A 224 -1.46 9.19 4.05
CA ALA A 224 -2.82 8.70 4.20
C ALA A 224 -3.16 7.60 3.18
N ILE A 225 -2.73 7.74 1.92
CA ILE A 225 -2.92 6.71 0.89
C ILE A 225 -2.10 5.46 1.21
N THR A 226 -0.84 5.61 1.65
CA THR A 226 0.02 4.48 2.03
C THR A 226 -0.49 3.74 3.28
N ASP A 227 -1.13 4.44 4.22
CA ASP A 227 -1.78 3.81 5.37
C ASP A 227 -3.03 3.00 4.97
N LEU A 228 -3.63 3.33 3.81
CA LEU A 228 -4.83 2.68 3.29
C LEU A 228 -4.51 1.50 2.38
N THR A 229 -3.43 1.55 1.58
CA THR A 229 -3.07 0.49 0.63
C THR A 229 -1.57 0.21 0.61
N GLU A 230 -1.22 -1.07 0.44
CA GLU A 230 0.16 -1.51 0.23
C GLU A 230 0.65 -1.33 -1.22
N MET A 231 -0.20 -0.86 -2.14
CA MET A 231 0.20 -0.60 -3.51
C MET A 231 1.24 0.53 -3.59
N LYS A 232 2.20 0.38 -4.51
CA LYS A 232 3.13 1.46 -4.84
C LYS A 232 2.34 2.62 -5.43
N ILE A 233 2.63 3.84 -4.97
CA ILE A 233 2.00 5.06 -5.49
C ILE A 233 3.06 5.99 -6.06
N LEU A 234 2.76 6.59 -7.21
CA LEU A 234 3.53 7.66 -7.82
C LEU A 234 2.61 8.85 -8.10
N ASP A 235 3.13 10.06 -8.01
CA ASP A 235 2.49 11.23 -8.58
C ASP A 235 3.15 11.69 -9.89
N ARG A 236 2.56 12.72 -10.49
CA ARG A 236 3.01 13.24 -11.78
C ARG A 236 4.46 13.72 -11.74
N THR A 237 4.86 14.43 -10.69
CA THR A 237 6.25 14.87 -10.50
C THR A 237 7.22 13.68 -10.48
N GLN A 238 6.88 12.61 -9.76
CA GLN A 238 7.74 11.41 -9.71
C GLN A 238 7.89 10.73 -11.07
N VAL A 239 6.80 10.59 -11.84
CA VAL A 239 6.86 10.03 -13.20
C VAL A 239 7.81 10.86 -14.09
N ILE A 240 7.73 12.19 -14.02
CA ILE A 240 8.61 13.08 -14.79
C ILE A 240 10.07 12.92 -14.36
N LEU A 241 10.35 12.86 -13.05
CA LEU A 241 11.70 12.63 -12.54
C LEU A 241 12.27 11.28 -12.99
N ASP A 242 11.45 10.23 -13.06
CA ASP A 242 11.87 8.91 -13.55
C ASP A 242 12.20 8.94 -15.05
N ILE A 243 11.46 9.70 -15.86
CA ILE A 243 11.80 9.92 -17.28
C ILE A 243 13.15 10.63 -17.39
N PHE A 244 13.38 11.67 -16.59
CA PHE A 244 14.67 12.37 -16.61
C PHE A 244 15.81 11.48 -16.15
N ALA A 245 15.60 10.64 -15.13
CA ALA A 245 16.61 9.69 -14.66
C ALA A 245 17.02 8.72 -15.77
N ARG A 246 16.06 8.25 -16.57
CA ARG A 246 16.30 7.37 -17.72
C ARG A 246 17.04 8.06 -18.87
N ARG A 247 16.82 9.36 -19.06
CA ARG A 247 17.41 10.16 -20.17
C ARG A 247 18.73 10.84 -19.79
N ALA A 248 19.07 10.93 -18.50
CA ALA A 248 20.28 11.58 -18.03
C ALA A 248 21.53 10.72 -18.32
N HIS A 249 22.21 11.03 -19.43
CA HIS A 249 23.44 10.34 -19.83
C HIS A 249 24.71 11.03 -19.33
N SER A 250 24.71 12.37 -19.28
CA SER A 250 25.85 13.16 -18.79
C SER A 250 26.00 13.06 -17.27
N ARG A 251 27.22 13.23 -16.77
CA ARG A 251 27.48 13.26 -15.32
C ARG A 251 26.69 14.38 -14.66
N GLU A 252 26.72 15.58 -15.22
CA GLU A 252 25.96 16.73 -14.73
C GLU A 252 24.45 16.43 -14.68
N GLY A 253 23.88 15.90 -15.76
CA GLY A 253 22.46 15.58 -15.82
C GLY A 253 22.06 14.54 -14.78
N LYS A 254 22.89 13.51 -14.55
CA LYS A 254 22.64 12.50 -13.50
C LYS A 254 22.62 13.15 -12.11
N LEU A 255 23.56 14.05 -11.83
CA LEU A 255 23.61 14.77 -10.56
C LEU A 255 22.39 15.68 -10.37
N GLN A 256 21.95 16.39 -11.41
CA GLN A 256 20.75 17.25 -11.36
C GLN A 256 19.49 16.45 -11.06
N VAL A 257 19.31 15.30 -11.71
CA VAL A 257 18.14 14.44 -11.48
C VAL A 257 18.16 13.84 -10.09
N GLU A 258 19.30 13.32 -9.64
CA GLU A 258 19.44 12.79 -8.26
C GLU A 258 19.12 13.88 -7.23
N LEU A 259 19.63 15.10 -7.43
CA LEU A 259 19.34 16.24 -6.56
C LEU A 259 17.84 16.56 -6.53
N ALA A 260 17.18 16.57 -7.69
CA ALA A 260 15.74 16.83 -7.78
C ALA A 260 14.91 15.73 -7.07
N GLN A 261 15.26 14.46 -7.26
CA GLN A 261 14.64 13.34 -6.57
C GLN A 261 14.79 13.43 -5.05
N LEU A 262 15.99 13.74 -4.56
CA LEU A 262 16.24 13.88 -3.11
C LEU A 262 15.49 15.07 -2.51
N ARG A 263 15.44 16.21 -3.21
CA ARG A 263 14.67 17.39 -2.79
C ARG A 263 13.16 17.10 -2.73
N TYR A 264 12.64 16.32 -3.68
CA TYR A 264 11.25 15.89 -3.66
C TYR A 264 10.96 14.90 -2.51
N LEU A 265 11.88 13.96 -2.28
CA LEU A 265 11.75 12.92 -1.25
C LEU A 265 11.86 13.46 0.17
N LEU A 266 12.80 14.39 0.44
CA LEU A 266 13.12 14.90 1.78
C LEU A 266 11.89 15.33 2.63
N PRO A 267 10.97 16.18 2.14
CA PRO A 267 9.77 16.57 2.91
C PRO A 267 8.79 15.40 3.15
N ARG A 268 8.90 14.30 2.39
CA ARG A 268 7.99 13.13 2.45
C ARG A 268 8.50 12.02 3.36
N LEU A 269 9.79 12.03 3.74
CA LEU A 269 10.39 11.04 4.65
C LEU A 269 9.84 11.09 6.09
N ALA A 270 9.33 12.24 6.53
CA ALA A 270 8.93 12.47 7.93
C ALA A 270 7.69 11.66 8.39
N GLY A 271 7.18 10.71 7.59
CA GLY A 271 5.92 10.00 7.82
C GLY A 271 5.95 8.49 7.79
N GLY A 272 6.94 7.88 7.15
CA GLY A 272 6.99 6.42 6.99
C GLY A 272 7.47 5.65 8.21
N GLY A 273 7.72 6.29 9.36
CA GLY A 273 8.44 5.69 10.49
C GLY A 273 7.75 5.73 11.85
N THR A 274 6.44 5.94 11.93
CA THR A 274 5.70 5.84 13.21
C THR A 274 5.77 4.44 13.83
N ALA A 275 6.11 3.40 13.06
CA ALA A 275 6.42 2.06 13.57
C ALA A 275 7.85 1.93 14.16
N MET A 276 8.84 2.67 13.64
CA MET A 276 10.23 2.60 14.11
C MET A 276 10.52 3.50 15.32
N SER A 277 9.72 4.54 15.54
CA SER A 277 9.89 5.48 16.67
C SER A 277 9.48 4.85 18.02
N ARG A 278 8.51 3.93 18.02
CA ARG A 278 7.95 3.35 19.26
C ARG A 278 8.79 2.25 19.90
N LEU A 279 9.71 1.61 19.18
CA LEU A 279 10.65 0.65 19.76
C LEU A 279 11.69 1.30 20.71
N GLY A 280 11.87 2.63 20.65
CA GLY A 280 12.74 3.37 21.58
C GLY A 280 12.01 4.01 22.76
N GLY A 281 10.69 3.89 22.84
CA GLY A 281 9.83 4.62 23.80
C GLY A 281 9.44 3.84 25.06
N GLY A 282 10.16 2.77 25.39
CA GLY A 282 10.02 2.06 26.66
C GLY A 282 10.68 2.86 27.79
N ILE A 283 9.97 3.03 28.90
CA ILE A 283 10.35 3.74 30.13
C ILE A 283 11.84 3.46 30.48
N GLY A 284 12.72 4.46 30.32
CA GLY A 284 14.06 4.41 30.94
C GLY A 284 15.31 4.83 30.12
N GLY A 285 15.21 5.41 28.93
CA GLY A 285 16.39 5.83 28.15
C GLY A 285 16.72 7.33 28.24
N ARG A 286 17.38 7.79 29.30
CA ARG A 286 18.02 9.13 29.31
C ARG A 286 19.33 9.08 28.52
N GLY A 287 19.26 9.41 27.23
CA GLY A 287 20.40 9.69 26.36
C GLY A 287 19.94 10.55 25.18
N PRO A 288 20.83 11.28 24.48
CA PRO A 288 20.46 12.10 23.32
C PRO A 288 20.15 11.17 22.13
N GLY A 289 18.99 10.50 22.19
CA GLY A 289 18.55 9.50 21.22
C GLY A 289 17.99 10.17 19.97
N GLU A 290 18.86 10.43 18.99
CA GLU A 290 18.43 10.79 17.63
C GLU A 290 17.54 9.66 17.07
N THR A 291 16.32 9.99 16.65
CA THR A 291 15.42 8.98 16.05
C THR A 291 15.97 8.54 14.68
N LYS A 292 15.78 7.27 14.29
CA LYS A 292 16.21 6.77 12.97
C LYS A 292 15.75 7.66 11.82
N LEU A 293 14.54 8.22 11.92
CA LEU A 293 14.00 9.18 10.96
C LEU A 293 14.83 10.45 10.86
N GLU A 294 15.32 10.98 11.98
CA GLU A 294 16.15 12.18 11.97
C GLU A 294 17.53 11.88 11.37
N THR A 295 18.12 10.73 11.70
CA THR A 295 19.37 10.27 11.06
C THR A 295 19.22 10.12 9.54
N ASP A 296 18.13 9.52 9.06
CA ASP A 296 17.87 9.37 7.63
C ASP A 296 17.69 10.72 6.93
N ARG A 297 16.98 11.66 7.55
CA ARG A 297 16.83 13.03 7.03
C ARG A 297 18.16 13.75 6.97
N ARG A 298 19.00 13.62 8.00
CA ARG A 298 20.34 14.21 8.02
C ARG A 298 21.18 13.67 6.85
N ARG A 299 21.21 12.35 6.64
CA ARG A 299 21.92 11.73 5.50
C ARG A 299 21.45 12.28 4.16
N VAL A 300 20.14 12.43 3.97
CA VAL A 300 19.58 13.00 2.73
C VAL A 300 19.98 14.48 2.56
N ARG A 301 19.96 15.28 3.62
CA ARG A 301 20.44 16.68 3.59
C ARG A 301 21.93 16.76 3.25
N ASP A 302 22.75 15.90 3.87
CA ASP A 302 24.19 15.86 3.62
C ASP A 302 24.49 15.48 2.16
N ARG A 303 23.71 14.52 1.59
CA ARG A 303 23.80 14.15 0.18
C ARG A 303 23.39 15.28 -0.74
N ILE A 304 22.29 15.98 -0.44
CA ILE A 304 21.86 17.18 -1.19
C ILE A 304 22.97 18.22 -1.22
N ALA A 305 23.53 18.57 -0.05
CA ALA A 305 24.60 19.56 0.06
C ALA A 305 25.89 19.14 -0.68
N HIS A 306 26.15 17.84 -0.77
CA HIS A 306 27.28 17.32 -1.54
C HIS A 306 27.03 17.39 -3.06
N LEU A 307 25.85 16.99 -3.52
CA LEU A 307 25.47 17.09 -4.94
C LEU A 307 25.46 18.54 -5.42
N GLU A 308 24.97 19.48 -4.62
CA GLU A 308 24.98 20.92 -4.91
C GLU A 308 26.41 21.44 -5.12
N ARG A 309 27.36 21.00 -4.28
CA ARG A 309 28.79 21.33 -4.43
C ARG A 309 29.38 20.73 -5.69
N GLU A 310 29.11 19.47 -6.00
CA GLU A 310 29.56 18.86 -7.25
C GLU A 310 29.01 19.58 -8.48
N LEU A 311 27.73 19.96 -8.45
CA LEU A 311 27.08 20.71 -9.53
C LEU A 311 27.69 22.09 -9.73
N SER A 312 28.06 22.79 -8.65
CA SER A 312 28.69 24.11 -8.75
C SER A 312 30.04 24.08 -9.49
N ALA A 313 30.73 22.93 -9.51
CA ALA A 313 31.98 22.76 -10.24
C ALA A 313 31.80 22.68 -11.76
N PHE A 314 30.58 22.43 -12.26
CA PHE A 314 30.28 22.42 -13.70
C PHE A 314 29.88 23.80 -14.25
N VAL A 315 29.59 24.78 -13.39
CA VAL A 315 29.16 26.15 -13.77
C VAL A 315 30.36 27.10 -13.92
N GLN A 316 31.55 26.58 -14.21
CA GLN A 316 32.76 27.36 -14.50
C GLN A 316 32.91 27.65 -15.99
#